data_AF-A0A920F8R1-F1
#
_entry.id   AF-A0A920F8R1-F1
#
_cell.length_a   1.000
_cell.length_b   1.000
_cell.length_c   1.000
_cell.angle_alpha   90.00
_cell.angle_beta   90.00
_cell.angle_gamma   90.00
#
_symmetry.space_group_name_H-M   'P 1'
#
loop_
_entity.id
_entity.type
_entity.pdbx_description
1 polymer ?
#
loop_
_entity_poly.entity_id
_entity_poly.type
_entity_poly.pdbx_seq_one_letter_code
_entity_poly.pdbx_strand_id
1 'polypeptide(L)'
;MRPNPSLILFLLAVFSTTAALYSINSSEDYQRTTADDVIVFPRLNAKPESANVLLIETGGLKLKFKQNEGSVWIAEDKFDYPASSKLIQKVISQLADMRKIAVKTRMPSRFNQIGVEPYQQADANSVFVKLQGADGEILAESILGAQFRRNNIGIAEGTFIRHPKEQQAWLASGSIDIPSDLLSWLDTRILNVEANEIKKVKLWEKPGDTAVVVRSNDDGGLFTKIEMASDI
;
A
#
# COMPACT_ATOMS: atom_id res chain seq x y z
N MET A 1 -35.23 64.21 10.84
CA MET A 1 -36.01 63.08 11.36
C MET A 1 -35.06 62.09 12.01
N ARG A 2 -35.19 61.82 13.31
CA ARG A 2 -34.39 60.79 14.00
C ARG A 2 -35.00 59.42 13.67
N PRO A 3 -34.22 58.43 13.21
CA PRO A 3 -34.78 57.11 12.89
C PRO A 3 -35.31 56.45 14.16
N ASN A 4 -36.47 55.79 14.07
CA ASN A 4 -37.10 55.14 15.21
C ASN A 4 -36.24 53.93 15.65
N PRO A 5 -35.77 53.88 16.91
CA PRO A 5 -34.85 52.83 17.37
C PRO A 5 -35.47 51.43 17.27
N SER A 6 -36.80 51.31 17.40
CA SER A 6 -37.54 50.06 17.21
C SER A 6 -37.51 49.55 15.76
N LEU A 7 -37.50 50.45 14.78
CA LEU A 7 -37.47 50.09 13.36
C LEU A 7 -36.08 49.59 12.93
N ILE A 8 -35.02 50.18 13.52
CA ILE A 8 -33.64 49.71 13.33
C ILE A 8 -33.49 48.29 13.92
N LEU A 9 -34.04 48.05 15.11
CA LEU A 9 -33.94 46.75 15.77
C LEU A 9 -34.69 45.65 15.00
N PHE A 10 -35.85 45.97 14.42
CA PHE A 10 -36.62 45.02 13.61
C PHE A 10 -35.91 44.66 12.30
N LEU A 11 -35.32 45.64 11.62
CA LEU A 11 -34.52 45.39 10.41
C LEU A 11 -33.29 44.53 10.71
N LEU A 12 -32.63 44.76 11.85
CA LEU A 12 -31.47 43.97 12.26
C LEU A 12 -31.84 42.51 12.55
N ALA A 13 -33.00 42.28 13.20
CA ALA A 13 -33.49 40.94 13.48
C ALA A 13 -33.84 40.18 12.19
N VAL A 14 -34.56 40.83 11.26
CA VAL A 14 -34.91 40.24 9.97
C VAL A 14 -33.65 39.91 9.16
N PHE A 15 -32.65 40.79 9.16
CA PHE A 15 -31.37 40.56 8.48
C PHE A 15 -30.58 39.39 9.09
N SER A 16 -30.56 39.28 10.43
CA SER A 16 -29.91 38.16 11.13
C SER A 16 -30.59 36.82 10.81
N THR A 17 -31.93 36.78 10.80
CA THR A 17 -32.68 35.56 10.48
C THR A 17 -32.53 35.16 9.02
N THR A 18 -32.55 36.10 8.07
CA THR A 18 -32.29 35.77 6.65
C THR A 18 -30.84 35.35 6.41
N ALA A 19 -29.86 35.98 7.08
CA ALA A 19 -28.47 35.55 7.02
C ALA A 19 -28.27 34.16 7.62
N ALA A 20 -28.96 33.82 8.73
CA ALA A 20 -28.91 32.50 9.33
C ALA A 20 -29.54 31.43 8.44
N LEU A 21 -30.71 31.71 7.82
CA LEU A 21 -31.34 30.82 6.85
C LEU A 21 -30.47 30.63 5.60
N TYR A 22 -29.81 31.69 5.13
CA TYR A 22 -28.87 31.61 4.01
C TYR A 22 -27.62 30.79 4.38
N SER A 23 -27.10 30.95 5.60
CA SER A 23 -25.95 30.20 6.12
C SER A 23 -26.25 28.71 6.30
N ILE A 24 -27.42 28.38 6.85
CA ILE A 24 -27.87 26.99 7.00
C ILE A 24 -28.10 26.34 5.63
N ASN A 25 -28.73 27.05 4.69
CA ASN A 25 -28.91 26.52 3.33
C ASN A 25 -27.60 26.41 2.54
N SER A 26 -26.61 27.28 2.82
CA SER A 26 -25.26 27.20 2.24
C SER A 26 -24.38 26.14 2.92
N SER A 27 -24.84 25.50 4.00
CA SER A 27 -24.07 24.47 4.71
C SER A 27 -24.26 23.05 4.14
N GLU A 28 -25.09 22.88 3.11
CA GLU A 28 -25.29 21.60 2.42
C GLU A 28 -24.24 21.29 1.33
N ASP A 29 -23.36 22.24 0.98
CA ASP A 29 -22.26 22.03 0.02
C ASP A 29 -21.01 21.34 0.61
N TYR A 30 -21.03 20.93 1.88
CA TYR A 30 -19.87 20.29 2.52
C TYR A 30 -19.76 18.76 2.32
N GLN A 31 -20.72 18.10 1.66
CA GLN A 31 -20.73 16.63 1.56
C GLN A 31 -20.99 16.03 0.17
N ARG A 32 -21.12 16.80 -0.92
CA ARG A 32 -21.43 16.18 -2.23
C ARG A 32 -21.06 17.01 -3.46
N THR A 33 -19.82 17.49 -3.54
CA THR A 33 -19.32 18.06 -4.79
C THR A 33 -17.94 17.48 -5.11
N THR A 34 -17.95 16.41 -5.90
CA THR A 34 -16.87 16.05 -6.83
C THR A 34 -15.51 15.65 -6.24
N ALA A 35 -15.49 14.84 -5.17
CA ALA A 35 -14.25 14.14 -4.77
C ALA A 35 -14.18 12.70 -5.31
N ASP A 36 -15.31 12.08 -5.68
CA ASP A 36 -15.38 10.64 -5.97
C ASP A 36 -14.53 10.15 -7.16
N ASP A 37 -13.92 11.03 -7.95
CA ASP A 37 -13.04 10.60 -9.06
C ASP A 37 -11.68 11.31 -9.17
N VAL A 38 -11.23 12.03 -8.13
CA VAL A 38 -9.90 12.65 -8.19
C VAL A 38 -8.83 11.61 -7.90
N ILE A 39 -8.16 11.13 -8.95
CA ILE A 39 -7.01 10.22 -8.86
C ILE A 39 -5.92 10.86 -7.98
N VAL A 40 -5.42 10.11 -7.01
CA VAL A 40 -4.35 10.56 -6.11
C VAL A 40 -3.02 10.65 -6.87
N PHE A 41 -2.70 9.62 -7.66
CA PHE A 41 -1.43 9.51 -8.40
C PHE A 41 -1.70 9.39 -9.92
N PRO A 42 -1.97 10.50 -10.61
CA PRO A 42 -2.39 10.46 -12.02
C PRO A 42 -1.32 9.87 -12.96
N ARG A 43 -0.03 10.10 -12.67
CA ARG A 43 1.07 9.51 -13.44
C ARG A 43 1.13 8.00 -13.31
N LEU A 44 1.02 7.50 -12.08
CA LEU A 44 1.00 6.08 -11.80
C LEU A 44 -0.25 5.40 -12.38
N ASN A 45 -1.42 6.04 -12.28
CA ASN A 45 -2.66 5.51 -12.85
C ASN A 45 -2.58 5.38 -14.38
N ALA A 46 -1.95 6.34 -15.05
CA ALA A 46 -1.81 6.32 -16.50
C ALA A 46 -0.83 5.25 -17.01
N LYS A 47 0.22 4.94 -16.23
CA LYS A 47 1.29 4.02 -16.61
C LYS A 47 1.78 3.21 -15.39
N PRO A 48 0.99 2.27 -14.86
CA PRO A 48 1.41 1.46 -13.71
C PRO A 48 2.63 0.58 -14.01
N GLU A 49 2.80 0.16 -15.27
CA GLU A 49 3.90 -0.67 -15.75
C GLU A 49 5.24 0.06 -15.88
N SER A 50 5.25 1.40 -15.86
CA SER A 50 6.51 2.15 -15.94
C SER A 50 7.27 2.16 -14.61
N ALA A 51 6.66 1.69 -13.53
CA ALA A 51 7.27 1.61 -12.21
C ALA A 51 8.46 0.65 -12.18
N ASN A 52 9.63 1.18 -11.84
CA ASN A 52 10.91 0.47 -11.85
C ASN A 52 11.61 0.46 -10.49
N VAL A 53 11.32 1.44 -9.64
CA VAL A 53 11.89 1.55 -8.29
C VAL A 53 10.78 1.83 -7.28
N LEU A 54 10.74 1.02 -6.21
CA LEU A 54 9.86 1.17 -5.06
C LEU A 54 10.71 1.43 -3.81
N LEU A 55 10.46 2.55 -3.16
CA LEU A 55 11.08 2.97 -1.91
C LEU A 55 10.02 3.00 -0.82
N ILE A 56 10.30 2.34 0.29
CA ILE A 56 9.45 2.32 1.47
C ILE A 56 10.29 2.74 2.68
N GLU A 57 9.83 3.73 3.43
CA GLU A 57 10.45 4.11 4.70
C GLU A 57 9.41 4.15 5.83
N THR A 58 9.72 3.52 6.96
CA THR A 58 8.86 3.55 8.16
C THR A 58 9.72 3.44 9.41
N GLY A 59 9.59 4.35 10.37
CA GLY A 59 10.24 4.19 11.69
C GLY A 59 11.75 3.97 11.67
N GLY A 60 12.47 4.43 10.63
CA GLY A 60 13.90 4.17 10.42
C GLY A 60 14.24 2.92 9.61
N LEU A 61 13.28 2.03 9.34
CA LEU A 61 13.42 0.97 8.32
C LEU A 61 13.35 1.61 6.93
N LYS A 62 14.33 1.29 6.09
CA LYS A 62 14.36 1.68 4.68
C LYS A 62 14.43 0.43 3.83
N LEU A 63 13.50 0.31 2.90
CA LEU A 63 13.43 -0.79 1.94
C LEU A 63 13.45 -0.20 0.55
N LYS A 64 14.43 -0.62 -0.25
CA LYS A 64 14.53 -0.25 -1.66
C LYS A 64 14.45 -1.48 -2.55
N PHE A 65 13.48 -1.46 -3.46
CA PHE A 65 13.29 -2.48 -4.48
C PHE A 65 13.46 -1.86 -5.87
N LYS A 66 14.09 -2.61 -6.77
CA LYS A 66 14.33 -2.21 -8.15
C LYS A 66 14.09 -3.38 -9.09
N GLN A 67 13.64 -3.10 -10.31
CA GLN A 67 13.57 -4.12 -11.35
C GLN A 67 14.94 -4.29 -12.04
N ASN A 68 15.38 -5.54 -12.20
CA ASN A 68 16.59 -5.88 -12.94
C ASN A 68 16.31 -6.03 -14.45
N GLU A 69 17.35 -6.28 -15.26
CA GLU A 69 17.23 -6.47 -16.71
C GLU A 69 16.32 -7.64 -17.10
N GLY A 70 16.19 -8.65 -16.24
CA GLY A 70 15.30 -9.79 -16.41
C GLY A 70 13.84 -9.53 -16.01
N SER A 71 13.46 -8.28 -15.76
CA SER A 71 12.13 -7.89 -15.27
C SER A 71 11.77 -8.44 -13.88
N VAL A 72 12.76 -8.89 -13.10
CA VAL A 72 12.58 -9.39 -11.73
C VAL A 72 12.82 -8.26 -10.74
N TRP A 73 11.91 -8.13 -9.76
CA TRP A 73 12.09 -7.22 -8.65
C TRP A 73 13.13 -7.77 -7.66
N ILE A 74 14.09 -6.94 -7.28
CA ILE A 74 15.18 -7.26 -6.36
C ILE A 74 15.27 -6.23 -5.24
N ALA A 75 15.69 -6.67 -4.06
CA ALA A 75 15.99 -5.80 -2.92
C ALA A 75 17.47 -5.36 -2.98
N GLU A 76 17.71 -4.11 -3.40
CA GLU A 76 19.07 -3.59 -3.60
C GLU A 76 19.87 -3.59 -2.29
N ASP A 77 19.21 -3.26 -1.17
CA ASP A 77 19.82 -3.24 0.17
C ASP A 77 20.16 -4.63 0.73
N LYS A 78 19.87 -5.70 -0.02
CA LYS A 78 20.00 -7.10 0.42
C LYS A 78 20.67 -7.98 -0.62
N PHE A 79 21.74 -7.48 -1.23
CA PHE A 79 22.54 -8.22 -2.22
C PHE A 79 21.71 -8.67 -3.42
N ASP A 80 20.81 -7.79 -3.89
CA ASP A 80 19.93 -8.03 -5.04
C ASP A 80 19.02 -9.27 -4.87
N TYR A 81 18.64 -9.59 -3.63
CA TYR A 81 17.78 -10.74 -3.35
C TYR A 81 16.42 -10.59 -4.04
N PRO A 82 15.88 -11.64 -4.67
CA PRO A 82 14.58 -11.59 -5.34
C PRO A 82 13.45 -11.17 -4.38
N ALA A 83 12.67 -10.18 -4.79
CA ALA A 83 11.47 -9.74 -4.10
C ALA A 83 10.22 -10.32 -4.77
N SER A 84 9.15 -10.45 -3.98
CA SER A 84 7.85 -10.91 -4.44
C SER A 84 7.25 -9.92 -5.43
N SER A 85 7.42 -10.22 -6.72
CA SER A 85 6.86 -9.41 -7.81
C SER A 85 5.33 -9.30 -7.70
N LYS A 86 4.67 -10.36 -7.21
CA LYS A 86 3.22 -10.37 -6.96
C LYS A 86 2.81 -9.33 -5.90
N LEU A 87 3.56 -9.25 -4.79
CA LEU A 87 3.27 -8.29 -3.73
C LEU A 87 3.53 -6.86 -4.19
N ILE A 88 4.68 -6.62 -4.83
CA ILE A 88 5.03 -5.30 -5.37
C ILE A 88 3.98 -4.84 -6.36
N GLN A 89 3.61 -5.67 -7.34
CA GLN A 89 2.61 -5.33 -8.33
C GLN A 89 1.23 -5.05 -7.70
N LYS A 90 0.83 -5.83 -6.68
CA LYS A 90 -0.40 -5.54 -5.91
C LYS A 90 -0.37 -4.15 -5.30
N VAL A 91 0.73 -3.77 -4.65
CA VAL A 91 0.88 -2.43 -4.03
C VAL A 91 0.86 -1.33 -5.09
N ILE A 92 1.53 -1.53 -6.23
CA ILE A 92 1.52 -0.59 -7.36
C ILE A 92 0.10 -0.37 -7.88
N SER A 93 -0.66 -1.45 -8.13
CA SER A 93 -2.05 -1.36 -8.57
C SER A 93 -2.94 -0.67 -7.53
N GLN A 94 -2.78 -1.00 -6.24
CA GLN A 94 -3.55 -0.36 -5.17
C GLN A 94 -3.30 1.14 -5.09
N LEU A 95 -2.05 1.59 -5.27
CA LEU A 95 -1.72 3.01 -5.35
C LEU A 95 -2.30 3.66 -6.61
N ALA A 96 -2.15 3.01 -7.77
CA ALA A 96 -2.63 3.52 -9.05
C ALA A 96 -4.14 3.83 -9.02
N ASP A 97 -4.93 3.02 -8.33
CA ASP A 97 -6.39 3.14 -8.26
C ASP A 97 -6.90 4.05 -7.13
N MET A 98 -6.00 4.62 -6.31
CA MET A 98 -6.41 5.50 -5.21
C MET A 98 -7.09 6.77 -5.72
N ARG A 99 -8.23 7.11 -5.13
CA ARG A 99 -8.97 8.35 -5.37
C ARG A 99 -9.20 9.11 -4.07
N LYS A 100 -9.16 10.44 -4.11
CA LYS A 100 -9.38 11.27 -2.92
C LYS A 100 -10.85 11.24 -2.53
N ILE A 101 -11.17 10.76 -1.33
CA ILE A 101 -12.54 10.75 -0.82
C ILE A 101 -12.86 12.06 -0.09
N ALA A 102 -11.99 12.48 0.84
CA ALA A 102 -12.29 13.61 1.71
C ALA A 102 -11.03 14.34 2.16
N VAL A 103 -11.13 15.67 2.23
CA VAL A 103 -10.14 16.52 2.91
C VAL A 103 -10.12 16.19 4.40
N LYS A 104 -8.93 16.09 4.99
CA LYS A 104 -8.73 15.85 6.43
C LYS A 104 -7.94 16.99 7.08
N THR A 105 -7.27 16.70 8.18
CA THR A 105 -6.54 17.69 8.96
C THR A 105 -5.36 18.28 8.18
N ARG A 106 -5.06 19.56 8.41
CA ARG A 106 -3.79 20.21 8.05
C ARG A 106 -2.93 20.54 9.27
N MET A 107 -3.40 20.20 10.46
CA MET A 107 -2.74 20.51 11.74
C MET A 107 -1.71 19.42 12.06
N PRO A 108 -0.41 19.75 12.15
CA PRO A 108 0.63 18.76 12.46
C PRO A 108 0.42 18.03 13.78
N SER A 109 -0.16 18.70 14.79
CA SER A 109 -0.49 18.10 16.09
C SER A 109 -1.51 16.96 16.02
N ARG A 110 -2.23 16.80 14.90
CA ARG A 110 -3.21 15.73 14.68
C ARG A 110 -2.72 14.63 13.75
N PHE A 111 -1.52 14.73 13.17
CA PHE A 111 -1.04 13.74 12.20
C PHE A 111 -0.90 12.35 12.81
N ASN A 112 -0.40 12.25 14.04
CA ASN A 112 -0.29 10.98 14.78
C ASN A 112 -1.65 10.28 14.99
N GLN A 113 -2.76 11.01 15.00
CA GLN A 113 -4.10 10.42 15.18
C GLN A 113 -4.55 9.61 13.96
N ILE A 114 -3.98 9.91 12.78
CA ILE A 114 -4.32 9.26 11.52
C ILE A 114 -3.11 8.59 10.86
N GLY A 115 -1.96 8.54 11.55
CA GLY A 115 -0.75 7.88 11.07
C GLY A 115 -0.08 8.59 9.89
N VAL A 116 -0.18 9.91 9.74
CA VAL A 116 0.44 10.65 8.61
C VAL A 116 1.55 11.61 9.05
N GLU A 117 2.12 11.36 10.22
CA GLU A 117 3.23 12.12 10.79
C GLU A 117 4.51 12.03 9.95
N PRO A 118 5.60 12.73 10.32
CA PRO A 118 6.88 12.55 9.65
C PRO A 118 7.41 11.13 9.83
N TYR A 119 7.51 10.39 8.72
CA TYR A 119 7.98 9.00 8.66
C TYR A 119 9.42 8.77 9.13
N GLN A 120 10.21 9.84 9.26
CA GLN A 120 11.58 9.79 9.78
C GLN A 120 11.66 9.64 11.30
N GLN A 121 10.55 9.82 12.03
CA GLN A 121 10.52 9.60 13.47
C GLN A 121 10.66 8.11 13.76
N ALA A 122 11.46 7.73 14.76
CA ALA A 122 11.73 6.33 15.09
C ALA A 122 10.44 5.54 15.42
N ASP A 123 9.49 6.19 16.09
CA ASP A 123 8.21 5.59 16.48
C ASP A 123 7.06 5.98 15.52
N ALA A 124 7.38 6.37 14.28
CA ALA A 124 6.37 6.71 13.28
C ALA A 124 5.55 5.47 12.89
N ASN A 125 4.23 5.60 12.97
CA ASN A 125 3.26 4.67 12.41
C ASN A 125 2.98 4.96 10.92
N SER A 126 3.43 6.12 10.45
CA SER A 126 3.31 6.53 9.06
C SER A 126 4.31 5.83 8.16
N VAL A 127 3.84 5.33 7.02
CA VAL A 127 4.66 4.65 6.00
C VAL A 127 4.86 5.58 4.81
N PHE A 128 6.10 5.96 4.53
CA PHE A 128 6.42 6.68 3.30
C PHE A 128 6.60 5.71 2.15
N VAL A 129 5.95 6.02 1.02
CA VAL A 129 6.09 5.28 -0.23
C VAL A 129 6.45 6.24 -1.34
N LYS A 130 7.44 5.83 -2.13
CA LYS A 130 7.82 6.51 -3.36
C LYS A 130 8.05 5.49 -4.47
N LEU A 131 7.44 5.77 -5.61
CA LEU A 131 7.50 4.97 -6.81
C LEU A 131 8.11 5.79 -7.94
N GLN A 132 9.11 5.24 -8.62
CA GLN A 132 9.80 5.91 -9.71
C GLN A 132 9.87 5.06 -10.97
N GLY A 133 9.86 5.73 -12.12
CA GLY A 133 10.14 5.15 -13.41
C GLY A 133 11.62 4.82 -13.62
N ALA A 134 11.93 4.12 -14.71
CA ALA A 134 13.31 3.79 -15.08
C ALA A 134 14.15 5.03 -15.40
N ASP A 135 13.52 6.12 -15.84
CA ASP A 135 14.11 7.43 -16.10
C ASP A 135 14.23 8.31 -14.84
N GLY A 136 13.78 7.82 -13.68
CA GLY A 136 13.75 8.55 -12.42
C GLY A 136 12.51 9.42 -12.22
N GLU A 137 11.54 9.43 -13.15
CA GLU A 137 10.27 10.15 -12.99
C GLU A 137 9.55 9.66 -11.74
N ILE A 138 9.02 10.58 -10.92
CA ILE A 138 8.23 10.23 -9.74
C ILE A 138 6.79 9.95 -10.18
N LEU A 139 6.40 8.69 -10.14
CA LEU A 139 5.05 8.23 -10.50
C LEU A 139 4.07 8.39 -9.33
N ALA A 140 4.54 8.10 -8.12
CA ALA A 140 3.79 8.29 -6.88
C ALA A 140 4.74 8.62 -5.72
N GLU A 141 4.33 9.53 -4.84
CA GLU A 141 5.07 9.91 -3.62
C GLU A 141 4.05 10.32 -2.55
N SER A 142 3.99 9.59 -1.44
CA SER A 142 3.02 9.86 -0.38
C SER A 142 3.41 9.21 0.94
N ILE A 143 2.90 9.78 2.03
CA ILE A 143 2.90 9.20 3.36
C ILE A 143 1.52 8.57 3.56
N LEU A 144 1.52 7.28 3.85
CA LEU A 144 0.34 6.45 4.09
C LEU A 144 0.19 6.25 5.60
N GLY A 145 -1.03 6.40 6.08
CA GLY A 145 -1.36 6.25 7.48
C GLY A 145 -2.38 5.18 7.75
N ALA A 146 -3.14 5.38 8.82
CA ALA A 146 -4.10 4.40 9.30
C ALA A 146 -5.14 4.05 8.22
N GLN A 147 -5.54 2.78 8.20
CA GLN A 147 -6.67 2.36 7.39
C GLN A 147 -7.98 2.71 8.09
N PHE A 148 -8.90 3.28 7.34
CA PHE A 148 -10.26 3.54 7.77
C PHE A 148 -11.17 2.42 7.27
N ARG A 149 -11.78 1.68 8.21
CA ARG A 149 -12.83 0.70 7.93
C ARG A 149 -14.06 1.08 8.73
N ARG A 150 -15.22 1.17 8.05
CA ARG A 150 -16.50 1.35 8.73
C ARG A 150 -17.17 -0.03 8.82
N ASN A 151 -17.46 -0.50 10.03
CA ASN A 151 -18.03 -1.83 10.30
C ASN A 151 -19.50 -2.02 9.84
N ASN A 152 -19.98 -1.25 8.86
CA ASN A 152 -21.30 -1.44 8.29
C ASN A 152 -21.20 -2.01 6.87
N ILE A 153 -22.07 -2.98 6.61
CA ILE A 153 -22.25 -3.71 5.36
C ILE A 153 -22.32 -2.71 4.19
N GLY A 154 -21.24 -2.59 3.41
CA GLY A 154 -21.23 -1.93 2.09
C GLY A 154 -20.61 -0.52 1.96
N ILE A 155 -19.83 0.01 2.92
CA ILE A 155 -19.22 1.36 2.79
C ILE A 155 -17.69 1.34 2.79
N ALA A 156 -17.13 2.11 1.83
CA ALA A 156 -15.74 2.30 1.45
C ALA A 156 -14.69 2.14 2.56
N GLU A 157 -13.77 1.20 2.34
CA GLU A 157 -12.46 1.20 2.97
C GLU A 157 -11.63 2.37 2.40
N GLY A 158 -10.83 2.99 3.26
CA GLY A 158 -9.94 4.06 2.84
C GLY A 158 -8.62 4.06 3.59
N THR A 159 -7.67 4.81 3.07
CA THR A 159 -6.36 4.99 3.66
C THR A 159 -6.11 6.49 3.83
N PHE A 160 -5.66 6.91 5.02
CA PHE A 160 -5.22 8.29 5.19
C PHE A 160 -3.91 8.52 4.45
N ILE A 161 -3.82 9.61 3.70
CA ILE A 161 -2.64 9.95 2.91
C ILE A 161 -2.22 11.40 3.14
N ARG A 162 -0.93 11.69 2.99
CA ARG A 162 -0.39 13.05 2.97
C ARG A 162 0.85 13.10 2.08
N HIS A 163 0.92 14.07 1.18
CA HIS A 163 2.14 14.30 0.43
C HIS A 163 3.24 14.83 1.38
N PRO A 164 4.49 14.35 1.31
CA PRO A 164 5.54 14.72 2.29
C PRO A 164 5.83 16.23 2.34
N LYS A 165 5.66 16.93 1.20
CA LYS A 165 5.86 18.39 1.08
C LYS A 165 4.62 19.22 1.42
N GLU A 166 3.50 18.58 1.74
CA GLU A 166 2.24 19.25 2.04
C GLU A 166 1.80 18.97 3.49
N GLN A 167 1.11 19.94 4.09
CA GLN A 167 0.47 19.77 5.39
C GLN A 167 -0.92 19.16 5.28
N GLN A 168 -1.58 19.27 4.12
CA GLN A 168 -2.94 18.81 3.95
C GLN A 168 -3.00 17.28 3.86
N ALA A 169 -3.63 16.64 4.85
CA ALA A 169 -3.95 15.22 4.80
C ALA A 169 -5.30 14.99 4.10
N TRP A 170 -5.46 13.79 3.53
CA TRP A 170 -6.66 13.35 2.82
C TRP A 170 -7.04 11.93 3.28
N LEU A 171 -8.29 11.57 3.12
CA LEU A 171 -8.72 10.18 3.08
C LEU A 171 -8.85 9.79 1.61
N ALA A 172 -8.15 8.73 1.20
CA ALA A 172 -8.24 8.15 -0.13
C ALA A 172 -8.97 6.81 -0.09
N SER A 173 -9.53 6.40 -1.22
CA SER A 173 -10.18 5.10 -1.41
C SER A 173 -9.17 3.97 -1.40
N GLY A 174 -9.63 2.80 -0.97
CA GLY A 174 -8.86 1.57 -0.99
C GLY A 174 -8.09 1.34 0.30
N SER A 175 -7.88 0.07 0.59
CA SER A 175 -7.00 -0.42 1.65
C SER A 175 -5.68 -0.83 1.00
N ILE A 176 -4.60 -0.20 1.42
CA ILE A 176 -3.25 -0.58 0.99
C ILE A 176 -2.56 -1.34 2.11
N ASP A 177 -2.12 -2.54 1.79
CA ASP A 177 -1.47 -3.43 2.75
C ASP A 177 0.01 -3.48 2.43
N ILE A 178 0.81 -2.82 3.26
CA ILE A 178 2.25 -2.70 3.12
C ILE A 178 2.87 -3.45 4.29
N PRO A 179 3.54 -4.59 4.03
CA PRO A 179 4.25 -5.29 5.09
C PRO A 179 5.31 -4.40 5.73
N SER A 180 5.32 -4.39 7.05
CA SER A 180 6.25 -3.60 7.88
C SER A 180 7.63 -4.22 8.00
N ASP A 181 7.83 -5.45 7.53
CA ASP A 181 9.07 -6.19 7.61
C ASP A 181 9.58 -6.57 6.22
N LEU A 182 10.90 -6.61 6.06
CA LEU A 182 11.55 -6.98 4.80
C LEU A 182 11.24 -8.41 4.36
N LEU A 183 11.15 -9.37 5.30
CA LEU A 183 11.04 -10.79 4.95
C LEU A 183 9.74 -11.08 4.18
N SER A 184 8.66 -10.40 4.54
CA SER A 184 7.37 -10.44 3.82
C SER A 184 7.46 -9.96 2.37
N TRP A 185 8.47 -9.15 2.02
CA TRP A 185 8.71 -8.70 0.65
C TRP A 185 9.56 -9.64 -0.17
N LEU A 186 10.36 -10.50 0.46
CA LEU A 186 11.29 -11.36 -0.25
C LEU A 186 10.59 -12.57 -0.85
N ASP A 187 11.04 -13.01 -2.02
CA ASP A 187 10.65 -14.30 -2.57
C ASP A 187 11.44 -15.39 -1.87
N THR A 188 10.88 -15.95 -0.79
CA THR A 188 11.52 -16.99 0.02
C THR A 188 11.55 -18.36 -0.64
N ARG A 189 11.11 -18.47 -1.91
CA ARG A 189 11.20 -19.71 -2.68
C ARG A 189 12.65 -19.97 -3.10
N ILE A 190 13.40 -20.59 -2.19
CA ILE A 190 14.83 -20.91 -2.40
C ILE A 190 15.01 -21.97 -3.50
N LEU A 191 14.04 -22.88 -3.68
CA LEU A 191 14.08 -23.96 -4.67
C LEU A 191 12.66 -24.25 -5.19
N ASN A 192 12.44 -24.03 -6.49
CA ASN A 192 11.29 -24.54 -7.21
C ASN A 192 11.77 -25.67 -8.12
N VAL A 193 11.92 -26.88 -7.56
CA VAL A 193 12.31 -28.06 -8.33
C VAL A 193 11.04 -28.71 -8.86
N GLU A 194 10.85 -28.70 -10.17
CA GLU A 194 9.73 -29.42 -10.74
C GLU A 194 9.91 -30.92 -10.50
N ALA A 195 8.81 -31.65 -10.29
CA ALA A 195 8.90 -33.07 -9.95
C ALA A 195 9.70 -33.86 -11.00
N ASN A 196 9.58 -33.49 -12.28
CA ASN A 196 10.31 -34.05 -13.42
C ASN A 196 11.84 -33.84 -13.37
N GLU A 197 12.33 -32.80 -12.69
CA GLU A 197 13.75 -32.51 -12.48
C GLU A 197 14.34 -33.33 -11.32
N ILE A 198 13.49 -33.87 -10.44
CA ILE A 198 13.90 -34.74 -9.33
C ILE A 198 14.26 -36.12 -9.87
N LYS A 199 15.56 -36.37 -10.04
CA LYS A 199 16.10 -37.66 -10.48
C LYS A 199 16.13 -38.71 -9.36
N LYS A 200 16.41 -38.29 -8.12
CA LYS A 200 16.65 -39.20 -6.99
C LYS A 200 16.31 -38.54 -5.65
N VAL A 201 15.61 -39.26 -4.79
CA VAL A 201 15.35 -38.88 -3.39
C VAL A 201 16.00 -39.93 -2.48
N LYS A 202 16.76 -39.50 -1.48
CA LYS A 202 17.28 -40.37 -0.42
C LYS A 202 16.61 -39.96 0.89
N LEU A 203 15.96 -40.90 1.55
CA LEU A 203 15.34 -40.71 2.86
C LEU A 203 16.11 -41.55 3.88
N TRP A 204 16.46 -40.96 5.02
CA TRP A 204 17.06 -41.69 6.13
C TRP A 204 16.44 -41.25 7.45
N GLU A 205 16.06 -42.22 8.28
CA GLU A 205 15.45 -41.96 9.61
C GLU A 205 16.51 -42.05 10.72
N LYS A 206 17.53 -42.89 10.53
CA LYS A 206 18.70 -43.04 11.41
C LYS A 206 19.96 -43.22 10.58
N PRO A 207 21.16 -42.89 11.09
CA PRO A 207 22.42 -43.18 10.41
C PRO A 207 22.50 -44.70 10.11
N GLY A 208 22.57 -45.06 8.83
CA GLY A 208 22.64 -46.47 8.37
C GLY A 208 21.36 -47.01 7.74
N ASP A 209 20.21 -46.34 7.91
CA ASP A 209 18.93 -46.76 7.32
C ASP A 209 18.56 -45.79 6.20
N THR A 210 18.86 -46.15 4.94
CA THR A 210 18.64 -45.29 3.78
C THR A 210 17.69 -45.95 2.78
N ALA A 211 16.52 -45.34 2.59
CA ALA A 211 15.61 -45.65 1.49
C ALA A 211 15.93 -44.73 0.31
N VAL A 212 16.22 -45.33 -0.84
CA VAL A 212 16.54 -44.60 -2.06
C VAL A 212 15.42 -44.76 -3.07
N VAL A 213 14.89 -43.64 -3.55
CA VAL A 213 13.84 -43.58 -4.56
C VAL A 213 14.39 -42.93 -5.83
N VAL A 214 14.37 -43.66 -6.95
CA VAL A 214 14.86 -43.18 -8.25
C VAL A 214 13.69 -43.07 -9.24
N ARG A 215 13.68 -42.00 -10.03
CA ARG A 215 12.72 -41.82 -11.13
C ARG A 215 13.10 -42.77 -12.29
N SER A 216 12.15 -43.57 -12.75
CA SER A 216 12.35 -44.45 -13.91
C SER A 216 12.38 -43.62 -15.20
N ASN A 217 13.24 -43.97 -16.15
CA ASN A 217 13.40 -43.24 -17.42
C ASN A 217 12.29 -43.54 -18.45
N ASP A 218 11.33 -44.40 -18.13
CA ASP A 218 10.17 -44.67 -18.98
C ASP A 218 9.02 -43.72 -18.62
N ASP A 219 8.84 -42.71 -19.47
CA ASP A 219 7.64 -41.92 -19.72
C ASP A 219 6.63 -41.75 -18.56
N GLY A 220 6.84 -40.70 -17.75
CA GLY A 220 5.77 -40.07 -16.97
C GLY A 220 5.32 -40.77 -15.68
N GLY A 221 5.90 -41.92 -15.33
CA GLY A 221 5.53 -42.70 -14.14
C GLY A 221 6.16 -42.20 -12.82
N LEU A 222 5.36 -42.22 -11.75
CA LEU A 222 5.76 -41.97 -10.37
C LEU A 222 6.87 -42.93 -9.91
N PHE A 223 7.82 -42.37 -9.13
CA PHE A 223 8.81 -43.04 -8.28
C PHE A 223 8.57 -44.56 -8.07
N THR A 224 9.32 -45.41 -8.78
CA THR A 224 8.99 -46.85 -8.88
C THR A 224 9.92 -47.77 -8.09
N LYS A 225 11.11 -47.33 -7.67
CA LYS A 225 12.09 -48.23 -7.03
C LYS A 225 12.50 -47.71 -5.67
N ILE A 226 12.13 -48.44 -4.62
CA ILE A 226 12.67 -48.29 -3.26
C ILE A 226 13.80 -49.32 -3.13
N GLU A 227 15.05 -48.86 -3.15
CA GLU A 227 16.18 -49.69 -2.71
C GLU A 227 16.47 -49.36 -1.24
N MET A 228 16.31 -50.36 -0.38
CA MET A 228 16.82 -50.32 0.99
C MET A 228 18.30 -50.70 0.90
N ALA A 229 19.18 -49.73 1.12
CA ALA A 229 20.60 -50.05 1.28
C ALA A 229 20.80 -50.61 2.68
N SER A 230 20.85 -51.95 2.80
CA SER A 230 21.41 -52.61 3.97
C SER A 230 22.92 -52.73 3.76
N ASP A 231 23.69 -51.74 4.23
CA ASP A 231 25.14 -51.93 4.37
C ASP A 231 25.38 -52.84 5.59
N ILE A 232 25.99 -54.00 5.34
CA ILE A 232 26.90 -54.68 6.26
C ILE A 232 28.31 -54.36 5.79
#